data_AF-A0A7C0WAP2-F1
#
_entry.id   AF-A0A7C0WAP2-F1
#
_cell.length_a   1.000
_cell.length_b   1.000
_cell.length_c   1.000
_cell.angle_alpha   90.00
_cell.angle_beta   90.00
_cell.angle_gamma   90.00
#
_symmetry.space_group_name_H-M   'P 1'
#
loop_
_entity.id
_entity.type
_entity.pdbx_description
1 polymer ?
#
loop_
_entity_poly.entity_id
_entity_poly.type
_entity_poly.pdbx_seq_one_letter_code
_entity_poly.pdbx_strand_id
1 'polypeptide(L)'
;MLDPDFDMIKNAAPLIKEIKLSRLSPQRITGDIFRLAIELFQFLQNFPKDILSITRLIKQQKLSLNLEYKGLDKMLSTYDQISNRISFSIIIAALIIGSALIVMSKVPPLFYDISLIGIIGFLAAAIMGIWLLVAILRKGRL
;
A
#
# COMPACT_ATOMS: atom_id res chain seq x y z
N MET A 1 22.64 39.44 -42.31
CA MET A 1 23.47 38.87 -41.22
C MET A 1 23.09 39.65 -39.98
N LEU A 2 22.57 38.97 -38.95
CA LEU A 2 22.27 39.57 -37.65
C LEU A 2 23.60 39.99 -37.03
N ASP A 3 23.65 41.22 -36.54
CA ASP A 3 24.85 41.87 -35.99
C ASP A 3 25.40 41.05 -34.79
N PRO A 4 26.63 40.52 -34.84
CA PRO A 4 27.17 39.62 -33.82
C PRO A 4 27.38 40.26 -32.44
N ASP A 5 27.39 41.59 -32.36
CA ASP A 5 27.66 42.35 -31.13
C ASP A 5 26.41 42.99 -30.49
N PHE A 6 25.20 42.69 -30.99
CA PHE A 6 23.96 43.19 -30.40
C PHE A 6 23.59 42.43 -29.12
N ASP A 7 24.15 42.86 -28.00
CA ASP A 7 23.84 42.35 -26.66
C ASP A 7 22.48 42.88 -26.18
N MET A 8 21.42 42.19 -26.60
CA MET A 8 20.01 42.47 -26.25
C MET A 8 19.79 42.55 -24.72
N ILE A 9 20.66 41.90 -23.93
CA ILE A 9 20.62 41.87 -22.47
C ILE A 9 21.09 43.21 -21.87
N LYS A 10 22.12 43.84 -22.45
CA LYS A 10 22.62 45.15 -21.99
C LYS A 10 21.60 46.28 -22.13
N ASN A 11 20.81 46.25 -23.21
CA ASN A 11 19.80 47.29 -23.48
C ASN A 11 18.45 47.01 -22.78
N ALA A 12 18.14 45.75 -22.45
CA ALA A 12 16.92 45.40 -21.71
C ALA A 12 17.07 45.55 -20.17
N ALA A 13 18.29 45.49 -19.65
CA ALA A 13 18.60 45.63 -18.22
C ALA A 13 18.00 46.89 -17.53
N PRO A 14 18.09 48.11 -18.10
CA PRO A 14 17.51 49.30 -17.46
C PRO A 14 15.97 49.25 -17.41
N LEU A 15 15.32 48.69 -18.43
CA LEU A 15 13.86 48.55 -18.48
C LEU A 15 13.35 47.56 -17.43
N ILE A 16 14.05 46.44 -17.25
CA ILE A 16 13.74 45.44 -16.21
C ILE A 16 13.94 46.04 -14.80
N LYS A 17 14.96 46.90 -14.62
CA LYS A 17 15.24 47.56 -13.35
C LYS A 17 14.14 48.55 -12.95
N GLU A 18 13.61 49.34 -13.90
CA GLU A 18 12.48 50.24 -13.66
C GLU A 18 11.17 49.49 -13.39
N ILE A 19 10.92 48.36 -14.06
CA ILE A 19 9.75 47.50 -13.80
C ILE A 19 9.84 46.84 -12.42
N LYS A 20 11.04 46.45 -11.98
CA LYS A 20 11.26 45.85 -10.65
C LYS A 20 11.09 46.89 -9.53
N LEU A 21 11.56 48.12 -9.74
CA LEU A 21 11.40 49.23 -8.80
C LEU A 21 9.93 49.70 -8.69
N SER A 22 9.18 49.69 -9.79
CA SER A 22 7.73 50.00 -9.79
C SER A 22 6.84 48.88 -9.24
N ARG A 23 7.36 47.65 -9.12
CA ARG A 23 6.73 46.54 -8.37
C ARG A 23 7.02 46.58 -6.86
N LEU A 24 8.10 47.24 -6.43
CA LEU A 24 8.46 47.49 -5.04
C LEU A 24 7.90 48.82 -4.51
N SER A 25 6.77 49.28 -5.04
CA SER A 25 6.14 50.51 -4.53
C SER A 25 5.51 50.26 -3.15
N PRO A 26 5.84 51.09 -2.13
CA PRO A 26 5.34 50.89 -0.77
C PRO A 26 3.80 50.90 -0.67
N GLN A 27 3.10 51.58 -1.60
CA GLN A 27 1.64 51.56 -1.65
C GLN A 27 1.03 50.21 -2.07
N ARG A 28 1.74 49.36 -2.83
CA ARG A 28 1.24 48.03 -3.21
C ARG A 28 1.46 47.00 -2.11
N ILE A 29 2.63 47.04 -1.47
CA ILE A 29 2.99 46.14 -0.37
C ILE A 29 2.03 46.31 0.83
N THR A 30 1.65 47.55 1.16
CA THR A 30 0.68 47.80 2.25
C THR A 30 -0.72 47.28 1.91
N GLY A 31 -1.15 47.40 0.66
CA GLY A 31 -2.41 46.83 0.19
C GLY A 31 -2.44 45.30 0.26
N ASP A 32 -1.33 44.65 -0.08
CA ASP A 32 -1.19 43.19 -0.01
C ASP A 32 -1.19 42.69 1.44
N ILE A 33 -0.51 43.39 2.36
CA ILE A 33 -0.51 43.06 3.80
C ILE A 33 -1.91 43.22 4.40
N PHE A 34 -2.63 44.29 4.04
CA PHE A 34 -3.99 44.51 4.53
C PHE A 34 -4.96 43.43 4.04
N ARG A 35 -4.80 43.01 2.78
CA ARG A 35 -5.56 41.90 2.20
C ARG A 35 -5.26 40.57 2.90
N LEU A 36 -4.00 40.26 3.12
CA LEU A 36 -3.55 39.10 3.89
C LEU A 36 -4.11 39.10 5.32
N ALA A 37 -4.14 40.26 5.99
CA ALA A 37 -4.71 40.37 7.33
C ALA A 37 -6.22 40.09 7.36
N ILE A 38 -6.97 40.56 6.35
CA ILE A 38 -8.40 40.27 6.20
C ILE A 38 -8.62 38.77 5.94
N GLU A 39 -7.84 38.17 5.05
CA GLU A 39 -7.94 36.74 4.74
C GLU A 39 -7.63 35.87 5.96
N LEU A 40 -6.59 36.22 6.74
CA LEU A 40 -6.27 35.54 8.00
C LEU A 40 -7.39 35.70 9.04
N PHE A 41 -7.98 36.88 9.14
CA PHE A 41 -9.09 37.13 10.07
C PHE A 41 -10.33 36.29 9.69
N GLN A 42 -10.65 36.23 8.39
CA GLN A 42 -11.72 35.39 7.88
C GLN A 42 -11.44 33.90 8.11
N PHE A 43 -10.20 33.45 7.91
CA PHE A 43 -9.78 32.08 8.21
C PHE A 43 -9.95 31.76 9.70
N LEU A 44 -9.46 32.61 10.61
CA LEU A 44 -9.60 32.42 12.06
C LEU A 44 -11.06 32.35 12.52
N GLN A 45 -11.95 33.08 11.86
CA GLN A 45 -13.38 33.06 12.16
C GLN A 45 -14.08 31.79 11.66
N ASN A 46 -13.63 31.22 10.54
CA ASN A 46 -14.24 30.05 9.91
C ASN A 46 -13.63 28.72 10.39
N PHE A 47 -12.34 28.71 10.72
CA PHE A 47 -11.61 27.56 11.24
C PHE A 47 -12.31 26.81 12.40
N PRO A 48 -12.81 27.47 13.46
CA PRO A 48 -13.52 26.76 14.52
C PRO A 48 -14.82 26.09 14.04
N LYS A 49 -15.51 26.67 13.04
CA LYS A 49 -16.71 26.08 12.46
C LYS A 49 -16.38 24.82 11.66
N ASP A 50 -15.27 24.85 10.92
CA ASP A 50 -14.78 23.72 10.15
C ASP A 50 -14.39 22.56 11.09
N ILE A 51 -13.66 22.83 12.17
CA ILE A 51 -13.34 21.81 13.19
C ILE A 51 -14.61 21.23 13.84
N LEU A 52 -15.59 22.09 14.17
CA LEU A 52 -16.84 21.63 14.76
C LEU A 52 -17.61 20.72 13.79
N SER A 53 -17.58 21.01 12.50
CA SER A 53 -18.20 20.20 11.46
C SER A 53 -17.56 18.81 11.35
N ILE A 54 -16.22 18.74 11.34
CA ILE A 54 -15.46 17.48 11.34
C ILE A 54 -15.76 16.68 12.60
N THR A 55 -15.77 17.33 13.77
CA THR A 55 -16.07 16.68 15.05
C THR A 55 -17.50 16.13 15.09
N ARG A 56 -18.47 16.84 14.50
CA ARG A 56 -19.85 16.36 14.35
C ARG A 56 -19.94 15.15 13.44
N LEU A 57 -19.20 15.13 12.32
CA LEU A 57 -19.14 13.97 11.42
C LEU A 57 -18.57 12.73 12.11
N ILE A 58 -17.49 12.90 12.90
CA ILE A 58 -16.88 11.84 13.72
C ILE A 58 -17.88 11.35 14.79
N LYS A 59 -18.48 12.27 15.56
CA LYS A 59 -19.42 11.94 16.63
C LYS A 59 -20.68 11.22 16.12
N GLN A 60 -21.13 11.55 14.91
CA GLN A 60 -22.28 10.89 14.28
C GLN A 60 -21.91 9.57 13.59
N GLN A 61 -20.65 9.13 13.63
CA GLN A 61 -20.14 7.98 12.86
C GLN A 61 -20.45 8.09 11.35
N LYS A 62 -20.73 9.31 10.86
CA LYS A 62 -20.99 9.61 9.45
C LYS A 62 -19.70 9.95 8.71
N LEU A 63 -18.56 9.80 9.37
CA LEU A 63 -17.27 9.82 8.71
C LEU A 63 -17.14 8.53 7.90
N SER A 64 -17.79 8.49 6.73
CA SER A 64 -17.50 7.47 5.72
C SER A 64 -16.12 7.80 5.15
N LEU A 65 -15.09 7.25 5.78
CA LEU A 65 -13.81 7.10 5.14
C LEU A 65 -14.01 6.12 3.98
N ASN A 66 -14.40 6.64 2.81
CA ASN A 66 -14.32 5.93 1.53
C ASN A 66 -12.84 5.77 1.18
N LEU A 67 -12.15 5.03 2.03
CA LEU A 67 -10.85 4.49 1.74
C LEU A 67 -11.12 3.41 0.70
N GLU A 68 -11.05 3.80 -0.58
CA GLU A 68 -10.53 2.89 -1.60
C GLU A 68 -9.07 2.55 -1.20
N TYR A 69 -8.89 1.85 -0.08
CA TYR A 69 -7.61 1.25 0.27
C TYR A 69 -7.45 0.06 -0.68
N LYS A 70 -7.08 0.34 -1.93
CA LYS A 70 -6.69 -0.66 -2.94
C LYS A 70 -5.60 -1.61 -2.41
N GLY A 71 -4.92 -1.24 -1.31
CA GLY A 71 -3.96 -2.06 -0.60
C GLY A 71 -4.53 -2.93 0.53
N LEU A 72 -5.63 -2.58 1.19
CA LEU A 72 -6.11 -3.32 2.36
C LEU A 72 -6.79 -4.63 1.94
N ASP A 73 -7.60 -4.62 0.89
CA ASP A 73 -8.17 -5.84 0.31
C ASP A 73 -7.07 -6.77 -0.25
N LYS A 74 -6.02 -6.18 -0.85
CA LYS A 74 -4.84 -6.92 -1.31
C LYS A 74 -4.06 -7.51 -0.13
N MET A 75 -3.94 -6.78 0.98
CA MET A 75 -3.29 -7.26 2.20
C MET A 75 -4.08 -8.39 2.85
N LEU A 76 -5.40 -8.22 3.00
CA LEU A 76 -6.30 -9.25 3.54
C LEU A 76 -6.26 -10.52 2.69
N SER A 77 -6.39 -10.40 1.38
CA SER A 77 -6.28 -11.56 0.48
C SER A 77 -4.89 -12.21 0.49
N THR A 78 -3.83 -11.45 0.73
CA THR A 78 -2.47 -12.02 0.91
C THR A 78 -2.38 -12.75 2.24
N TYR A 79 -2.95 -12.20 3.30
CA TYR A 79 -2.99 -12.82 4.64
C TYR A 79 -3.74 -14.15 4.61
N ASP A 80 -4.93 -14.18 3.98
CA ASP A 80 -5.70 -15.41 3.79
C ASP A 80 -4.92 -16.47 3.03
N GLN A 81 -4.16 -16.06 2.00
CA GLN A 81 -3.32 -16.98 1.24
C GLN A 81 -2.16 -17.54 2.07
N ILE A 82 -1.52 -16.72 2.90
CA ILE A 82 -0.47 -17.16 3.81
C ILE A 82 -1.03 -18.12 4.85
N SER A 83 -2.15 -17.76 5.47
CA SER A 83 -2.83 -18.60 6.47
C SER A 83 -3.16 -19.98 5.90
N ASN A 84 -3.78 -20.04 4.73
CA ASN A 84 -4.07 -21.30 4.04
C ASN A 84 -2.81 -22.11 3.75
N ARG A 85 -1.73 -21.48 3.26
CA ARG A 85 -0.45 -22.18 3.00
C ARG A 85 0.13 -22.80 4.27
N ILE A 86 0.04 -22.11 5.40
CA ILE A 86 0.51 -22.61 6.69
C ILE A 86 -0.34 -23.80 7.13
N SER A 87 -1.68 -23.68 7.10
CA SER A 87 -2.58 -24.77 7.44
C SER A 87 -2.32 -26.02 6.60
N PHE A 88 -2.19 -25.89 5.28
CA PHE A 88 -1.86 -27.02 4.41
C PHE A 88 -0.48 -27.62 4.71
N SER A 89 0.54 -26.79 4.95
CA SER A 89 1.88 -27.26 5.32
C SER A 89 1.85 -28.11 6.60
N ILE A 90 1.07 -27.69 7.59
CA ILE A 90 0.91 -28.42 8.85
C ILE A 90 0.18 -29.76 8.61
N ILE A 91 -0.90 -29.76 7.84
CA ILE A 91 -1.65 -30.99 7.50
C ILE A 91 -0.74 -31.98 6.76
N ILE A 92 0.04 -31.52 5.79
CA ILE A 92 0.97 -32.36 5.03
C ILE A 92 2.05 -32.93 5.96
N ALA A 93 2.64 -32.10 6.83
CA ALA A 93 3.64 -32.56 7.79
C ALA A 93 3.06 -33.61 8.75
N ALA A 94 1.86 -33.38 9.28
CA ALA A 94 1.16 -34.34 10.13
C ALA A 94 0.87 -35.66 9.39
N LEU A 95 0.47 -35.59 8.12
CA LEU A 95 0.21 -36.77 7.30
C LEU A 95 1.49 -37.55 7.01
N ILE A 96 2.61 -36.89 6.72
CA ILE A 96 3.93 -37.51 6.54
C ILE A 96 4.35 -38.25 7.81
N ILE A 97 4.29 -37.57 8.96
CA ILE A 97 4.70 -38.14 10.25
C ILE A 97 3.78 -39.30 10.63
N GLY A 98 2.46 -39.13 10.53
CA GLY A 98 1.49 -40.19 10.82
C GLY A 98 1.66 -41.41 9.92
N SER A 99 1.90 -41.19 8.62
CA SER A 99 2.17 -42.27 7.67
C SER A 99 3.46 -43.00 7.99
N ALA A 100 4.53 -42.29 8.35
CA ALA A 100 5.80 -42.89 8.75
C ALA A 100 5.66 -43.76 10.01
N LEU A 101 4.89 -43.29 11.00
CA LEU A 101 4.58 -44.07 12.20
C LEU A 101 3.80 -45.34 11.85
N ILE A 102 2.77 -45.25 11.00
CA ILE A 102 1.97 -46.41 10.55
C ILE A 102 2.84 -47.44 9.82
N VAL A 103 3.74 -46.98 8.94
CA VAL A 103 4.72 -47.86 8.27
C VAL A 103 5.59 -48.58 9.29
N MET A 104 6.15 -47.85 10.26
CA MET A 104 7.06 -48.41 11.26
C MET A 104 6.36 -49.36 12.24
N SER A 105 5.11 -49.08 12.58
CA SER A 105 4.28 -49.93 13.43
C SER A 105 3.74 -51.18 12.72
N LYS A 106 4.07 -51.40 11.44
CA LYS A 106 3.66 -52.58 10.68
C LYS A 106 2.14 -52.84 10.75
N VAL A 107 1.34 -51.78 10.71
CA VAL A 107 -0.12 -51.88 10.82
C VAL A 107 -0.67 -52.68 9.62
N PRO A 108 -1.39 -53.79 9.84
CA PRO A 108 -1.99 -54.56 8.75
C PRO A 108 -3.09 -53.76 8.03
N PRO A 109 -3.32 -53.96 6.72
CA PRO A 109 -2.72 -54.95 5.83
C PRO A 109 -1.28 -54.60 5.42
N LEU A 110 -0.41 -55.62 5.45
CA LEU A 110 0.99 -55.52 5.08
C LEU A 110 1.20 -56.03 3.66
N PHE A 111 2.06 -55.33 2.91
CA PHE A 111 2.52 -55.74 1.59
C PHE A 111 4.04 -55.66 1.59
N TYR A 112 4.72 -56.81 1.41
CA TYR A 112 6.18 -56.93 1.56
C TYR A 112 6.72 -56.31 2.86
N ASP A 113 6.13 -56.64 4.01
CA ASP A 113 6.52 -56.10 5.34
C ASP A 113 6.31 -54.60 5.56
N ILE A 114 5.67 -53.89 4.62
CA ILE A 114 5.35 -52.47 4.70
C ILE A 114 3.83 -52.30 4.84
N SER A 115 3.38 -51.42 5.75
CA SER A 115 1.95 -51.11 5.90
C SER A 115 1.41 -50.40 4.66
N LEU A 116 0.39 -50.99 4.01
CA LEU A 116 -0.22 -50.43 2.81
C LEU A 116 -0.89 -49.08 3.09
N ILE A 117 -1.47 -48.92 4.28
CA ILE A 117 -2.12 -47.69 4.74
C ILE A 117 -1.08 -46.56 4.84
N GLY A 118 0.09 -46.85 5.39
CA GLY A 118 1.17 -45.89 5.50
C GLY A 118 1.71 -45.44 4.13
N ILE A 119 1.82 -46.37 3.16
CA ILE A 119 2.21 -46.02 1.78
C ILE A 119 1.18 -45.07 1.14
N ILE A 120 -0.11 -45.37 1.27
CA ILE A 120 -1.18 -44.54 0.71
C ILE A 120 -1.14 -43.14 1.33
N GLY A 121 -0.98 -43.04 2.65
CA GLY A 121 -0.84 -41.76 3.34
C GLY A 121 0.38 -40.95 2.88
N PHE A 122 1.52 -41.60 2.68
CA PHE A 122 2.71 -40.97 2.11
C PHE A 122 2.49 -40.47 0.69
N LEU A 123 1.85 -41.28 -0.17
CA LEU A 123 1.55 -40.91 -1.55
C LEU A 123 0.61 -39.70 -1.60
N ALA A 124 -0.43 -39.70 -0.77
CA ALA A 124 -1.35 -38.59 -0.61
C ALA A 124 -0.62 -37.32 -0.14
N ALA A 125 0.24 -37.43 0.87
CA ALA A 125 1.04 -36.31 1.36
C ALA A 125 1.98 -35.74 0.29
N ALA A 126 2.62 -36.61 -0.50
CA ALA A 126 3.50 -36.21 -1.59
C ALA A 126 2.72 -35.45 -2.68
N ILE A 127 1.55 -35.95 -3.09
CA ILE A 127 0.68 -35.29 -4.07
C ILE A 127 0.23 -33.93 -3.54
N MET A 128 -0.22 -33.85 -2.29
CA MET A 128 -0.64 -32.59 -1.66
C MET A 128 0.51 -31.59 -1.54
N GLY A 129 1.71 -32.07 -1.18
CA GLY A 129 2.93 -31.27 -1.10
C GLY A 129 3.33 -30.68 -2.45
N ILE A 130 3.35 -31.50 -3.50
CA ILE A 130 3.63 -31.05 -4.87
C ILE A 130 2.57 -30.04 -5.32
N TRP A 131 1.29 -30.32 -5.08
CA TRP A 131 0.20 -29.42 -5.44
C TRP A 131 0.31 -28.06 -4.72
N LEU A 132 0.61 -28.05 -3.42
CA LEU A 132 0.85 -26.83 -2.65
C LEU A 132 2.05 -26.05 -3.19
N LEU A 133 3.15 -26.73 -3.51
CA LEU A 133 4.36 -26.12 -4.07
C LEU A 133 4.05 -25.47 -5.44
N VAL A 134 3.33 -26.17 -6.31
CA VAL A 134 2.86 -25.62 -7.60
C VAL A 134 1.94 -24.42 -7.38
N ALA A 135 1.02 -24.49 -6.41
CA ALA A 135 0.12 -23.39 -6.08
C ALA A 135 0.86 -22.14 -5.59
N ILE A 136 1.92 -22.31 -4.78
CA ILE A 136 2.78 -21.22 -4.30
C ILE A 136 3.55 -20.60 -5.47
N LEU A 137 4.18 -21.41 -6.32
CA LEU A 137 4.96 -20.93 -7.47
C LEU A 137 4.08 -20.26 -8.53
N ARG A 138 2.88 -20.80 -8.78
CA ARG A 138 1.93 -20.24 -9.76
C ARG A 138 1.37 -18.89 -9.30
N LYS A 139 1.13 -18.72 -8.00
CA LYS A 139 0.67 -17.44 -7.41
C LYS A 139 1.80 -16.45 -7.13
N GLY A 140 3.06 -16.90 -7.17
CA GLY A 140 4.26 -16.04 -7.06
C GLY A 140 4.74 -15.45 -8.39
N ARG A 141 4.05 -15.74 -9.51
CA ARG A 141 4.29 -15.10 -10.82
C ARG A 141 3.15 -14.12 -11.12
N LEU A 142 3.45 -12.84 -10.86
CA LEU A 142 2.88 -11.56 -11.31
C LEU A 142 2.77 -10.57 -10.14
#